data_AF-A0A5M5BPC8-F1
#
_entry.id   AF-A0A5M5BPC8-F1
#
_cell.length_a   1.000
_cell.length_b   1.000
_cell.length_c   1.000
_cell.angle_alpha   90.00
_cell.angle_beta   90.00
_cell.angle_gamma   90.00
#
_symmetry.space_group_name_H-M   'P 1'
#
loop_
_entity.id
_entity.type
_entity.pdbx_description
1 polymer ?
#
loop_
_entity_poly.entity_id
_entity_poly.type
_entity_poly.pdbx_seq_one_letter_code
_entity_poly.pdbx_strand_id
1 'polypeptide(L)' 'MMEPIIVRKAQQADIPAILEIEWECFREDSFSIEQFAYLISRSKGTFYVMMEADRVIAYVSLLFHG' A
#
# COMPACT_ATOMS: atom_id res chain seq x y z
N MET A 1 5.30 19.93 -15.58
CA MET A 1 4.42 18.87 -16.14
C MET A 1 4.12 17.90 -15.00
N MET A 2 2.89 17.43 -14.84
CA MET A 2 2.61 16.37 -13.86
C MET A 2 3.23 15.07 -14.35
N GLU A 3 3.88 14.34 -13.44
CA GLU A 3 4.39 13.02 -13.76
C GLU A 3 3.22 12.02 -13.88
N PRO A 4 3.35 10.98 -14.71
CA PRO A 4 2.29 9.99 -14.84
C PRO A 4 2.14 9.19 -13.55
N ILE A 5 0.89 8.93 -13.16
CA ILE A 5 0.58 8.00 -12.07
C ILE A 5 0.61 6.57 -12.61
N ILE A 6 1.48 5.73 -12.04
CA ILE A 6 1.61 4.31 -12.39
C ILE A 6 1.00 3.47 -11.27
N VAL A 7 0.09 2.56 -11.63
CA VAL A 7 -0.49 1.60 -10.68
C VAL A 7 0.16 0.24 -10.87
N ARG A 8 0.70 -0.34 -9.78
CA ARG A 8 1.28 -1.70 -9.80
C ARG A 8 0.96 -2.47 -8.54
N LYS A 9 1.07 -3.80 -8.59
CA LYS A 9 0.92 -4.63 -7.39
C LYS A 9 1.96 -4.23 -6.35
N ALA A 10 1.52 -4.17 -5.10
CA ALA A 10 2.40 -3.91 -3.96
C ALA A 10 3.35 -5.09 -3.76
N GLN A 11 4.55 -4.78 -3.29
CA GLN A 11 5.57 -5.72 -2.87
C GLN A 11 5.90 -5.47 -1.39
N GLN A 12 6.53 -6.42 -0.72
CA GLN A 12 6.95 -6.22 0.67
C GLN A 12 7.89 -5.03 0.84
N ALA A 13 8.68 -4.70 -0.18
CA ALA A 13 9.55 -3.52 -0.17
C ALA A 13 8.80 -2.19 -0.11
N ASP A 14 7.49 -2.17 -0.43
CA ASP A 14 6.66 -0.97 -0.37
C ASP A 14 6.11 -0.69 1.04
N ILE A 15 6.21 -1.66 1.97
CA ILE A 15 5.64 -1.54 3.33
C ILE A 15 6.11 -0.27 4.05
N PRO A 16 7.40 0.12 4.05
CA PRO A 16 7.83 1.35 4.71
C PRO A 16 7.08 2.60 4.21
N ALA A 17 6.91 2.76 2.90
CA ALA A 17 6.19 3.91 2.34
C ALA A 17 4.69 3.85 2.63
N ILE A 18 4.10 2.65 2.65
CA ILE A 18 2.70 2.45 3.07
C ILE A 18 2.51 2.87 4.54
N LEU A 19 3.44 2.51 5.43
CA LEU A 19 3.36 2.91 6.84
C LEU A 19 3.50 4.41 7.04
N GLU A 20 4.33 5.09 6.25
CA GLU A 20 4.42 6.55 6.28
C GLU A 20 3.05 7.18 5.97
N ILE A 21 2.38 6.69 4.92
CA ILE A 21 1.03 7.13 4.54
C ILE A 21 0.03 6.84 5.68
N GLU A 22 0.06 5.63 6.23
CA GLU A 22 -0.85 5.22 7.32
C GLU A 22 -0.65 6.04 8.59
N TRP A 23 0.59 6.32 8.95
CA TRP A 23 0.90 7.14 10.11
C TRP A 23 0.39 8.57 9.95
N GLU A 24 0.54 9.16 8.76
CA GLU A 24 0.01 10.49 8.46
C GLU A 24 -1.53 10.54 8.47
N CYS A 25 -2.19 9.49 7.96
CA CYS A 25 -3.66 9.46 7.84
C CYS A 25 -4.39 9.00 9.11
N PHE A 26 -3.87 7.99 9.81
CA PHE A 26 -4.60 7.25 10.85
C PHE A 26 -3.87 7.22 12.21
N ARG A 27 -2.56 7.48 12.25
CA ARG A 27 -1.74 7.49 13.47
C ARG A 27 -1.92 6.22 14.33
N GLU A 28 -2.69 6.34 15.42
CA GLU A 28 -2.92 5.26 16.39
C GLU A 28 -3.81 4.15 15.84
N ASP A 29 -4.61 4.44 14.81
CA ASP A 29 -5.47 3.45 14.13
C ASP A 29 -4.76 2.75 12.95
N SER A 30 -3.45 3.01 12.75
CA SER A 30 -2.64 2.39 11.69
C SER A 30 -2.51 0.88 11.90
N PHE A 31 -2.51 0.13 10.79
CA PHE A 31 -2.09 -1.27 10.82
C PHE A 31 -0.59 -1.42 11.15
N SER A 32 -0.22 -2.59 11.69
CA SER A 32 1.17 -2.97 11.94
C SER A 32 1.88 -3.47 10.67
N ILE A 33 3.22 -3.51 10.73
CA ILE A 33 4.07 -4.06 9.66
C ILE A 33 3.65 -5.49 9.30
N GLU A 34 3.42 -6.33 10.30
CA GLU A 34 3.07 -7.74 10.13
C GLU A 34 1.70 -7.90 9.47
N GLN A 35 0.75 -7.01 9.80
CA GLN A 35 -0.57 -6.99 9.18
C GLN A 35 -0.47 -6.64 7.70
N PHE A 36 0.33 -5.62 7.33
CA PHE A 36 0.57 -5.32 5.91
C PHE A 36 1.33 -6.41 5.17
N ALA A 37 2.36 -6.99 5.79
CA ALA A 37 3.11 -8.10 5.21
C ALA A 37 2.18 -9.28 4.91
N TYR A 38 1.26 -9.60 5.82
CA TYR A 38 0.23 -10.61 5.60
C TYR A 38 -0.72 -10.22 4.46
N LEU A 39 -1.23 -8.99 4.47
CA LEU A 39 -2.19 -8.53 3.47
C LEU A 39 -1.60 -8.53 2.05
N ILE A 40 -0.35 -8.09 1.89
CA ILE A 40 0.34 -8.05 0.59
C ILE A 40 0.67 -9.46 0.09
N SER A 41 1.08 -10.38 0.97
CA SER A 41 1.63 -11.67 0.54
C SER A 41 0.62 -12.83 0.55
N ARG A 42 -0.42 -12.76 1.39
CA ARG A 42 -1.25 -13.93 1.74
C ARG A 42 -2.76 -13.68 1.75
N SER A 43 -3.22 -12.43 1.64
CA SER A 43 -4.66 -12.16 1.68
C SER A 43 -5.41 -12.80 0.49
N LYS A 44 -6.69 -13.13 0.71
CA LYS A 44 -7.64 -13.45 -0.37
C LYS A 44 -8.04 -12.15 -1.07
N GLY A 45 -7.08 -11.50 -1.71
CA GLY A 45 -7.22 -10.17 -2.27
C GLY A 45 -6.00 -9.77 -3.07
N THR A 46 -5.92 -8.49 -3.40
CA THR A 46 -4.77 -7.90 -4.07
C THR A 46 -4.50 -6.51 -3.51
N PHE A 47 -3.23 -6.18 -3.38
CA PHE A 47 -2.78 -4.86 -2.99
C PHE A 47 -2.12 -4.16 -4.17
N TYR A 48 -2.44 -2.89 -4.36
CA TYR A 48 -1.80 -2.03 -5.34
C TYR A 48 -1.19 -0.81 -4.64
N VAL A 49 -0.11 -0.30 -5.23
CA VAL A 49 0.46 1.01 -4.93
C VAL A 49 0.35 1.90 -6.16
N MET A 50 0.12 3.18 -5.92
CA MET A 50 0.18 4.23 -6.93
C MET A 50 1.53 4.95 -6.79
N MET A 51 2.23 5.07 -7.90
CA MET A 51 3.55 5.69 -7.98
C MET A 51 3.46 7.00 -8.78
N GLU A 52 4.13 8.04 -8.30
CA GLU A 52 4.50 9.23 -9.08
C GLU A 52 6.02 9.33 -9.01
N ALA A 53 6.72 9.43 -10.15
CA ALA A 53 8.15 9.14 -10.23
C ALA A 53 8.50 7.77 -9.60
N ASP A 54 9.51 7.75 -8.74
CA ASP A 54 9.94 6.60 -7.94
C ASP A 54 9.30 6.57 -6.54
N ARG A 55 8.29 7.39 -6.28
CA ARG A 55 7.66 7.52 -4.96
C ARG A 55 6.28 6.85 -4.93
N VAL A 56 6.04 6.03 -3.90
CA VAL A 56 4.68 5.58 -3.56
C VAL A 56 3.92 6.76 -2.97
N ILE A 57 2.80 7.12 -3.59
CA ILE A 57 1.95 8.24 -3.15
C ILE A 57 0.61 7.80 -2.57
N ALA A 58 0.19 6.58 -2.84
CA ALA A 58 -1.04 5.98 -2.31
C ALA A 58 -0.99 4.45 -2.42
N TYR A 59 -1.89 3.79 -1.71
CA TYR A 59 -2.10 2.35 -1.81
C TYR A 59 -3.59 2.00 -1.76
N VAL A 60 -3.95 0.81 -2.23
CA VAL A 60 -5.30 0.27 -2.07
C VAL A 60 -5.27 -1.23 -1.78
N SER A 61 -6.08 -1.62 -0.79
CA SER A 61 -6.40 -3.01 -0.46
C SER A 61 -7.71 -3.43 -1.12
N LEU A 62 -7.68 -4.43 -1.99
CA LEU A 62 -8.88 -5.01 -2.60
C LEU A 62 -9.06 -6.44 -2.09
N LEU A 63 -9.97 -6.63 -1.13
CA LEU A 63 -10.31 -7.95 -0.60
C LEU A 63 -11.43 -8.57 -1.44
N PHE A 64 -11.27 -9.83 -1.83
CA PHE A 64 -12.28 -10.52 -2.64
C PHE A 64 -13.39 -11.08 -1.76
N HIS A 65 -14.61 -10.63 -2.01
CA HIS A 65 -15.83 -11.24 -1.45
C HIS A 65 -16.32 -12.36 -2.38
N GLY A 66 -16.64 -13.51 -1.79
CA GLY A 66 -17.13 -14.70 -2.46
C GLY A 66 -17.26 -15.84 -1.49
#